data_AF-Q8I017-F1
#
_entry.id   AF-Q8I017-F1
#
_cell.length_a   1.000
_cell.length_b   1.000
_cell.length_c   1.000
_cell.angle_alpha   90.00
_cell.angle_beta   90.00
_cell.angle_gamma   90.00
#
_symmetry.space_group_name_H-M   'P 1'
#
loop_
_entity.id
_entity.type
_entity.pdbx_description
1 polymer ?
#
loop_
_entity_poly.entity_id
_entity_poly.type
_entity_poly.pdbx_seq_one_letter_code
_entity_poly.pdbx_strand_id
1 'polypeptide(L)'
;SMYGFIGTDVVLHCSFANPLPSVKITQVTWQKATNGTKQNVAIYNPSMGVSVLAPYRERVEFLRPSFTDGTIRLSRLELEDEGVYICEFATFPTGNRE
;
A
#
# COMPACT_ATOMS: atom_id res chain seq x y z
N SER A 1 -14.34 -2.52 -4.88
CA SER A 1 -14.54 -1.09 -4.58
C SER A 1 -14.70 -0.90 -3.09
N MET A 2 -14.20 0.20 -2.55
CA MET A 2 -14.25 0.54 -1.13
C MET A 2 -14.93 1.91 -1.00
N TYR A 3 -15.72 2.10 0.05
CA TYR A 3 -16.48 3.32 0.31
C TYR A 3 -16.28 3.74 1.77
N GLY A 4 -16.24 5.04 2.02
CA GLY A 4 -16.13 5.61 3.35
C GLY A 4 -16.71 7.03 3.38
N PHE A 5 -17.06 7.50 4.57
CA PHE A 5 -17.51 8.89 4.76
C PHE A 5 -16.32 9.78 5.07
N ILE A 6 -16.42 11.07 4.72
CA ILE A 6 -15.41 12.07 5.10
C ILE A 6 -15.20 12.04 6.62
N GLY A 7 -13.94 12.10 7.05
CA GLY A 7 -13.53 12.04 8.45
C GLY A 7 -13.46 10.63 9.06
N THR A 8 -13.92 9.60 8.36
CA THR A 8 -13.82 8.20 8.83
C THR A 8 -12.52 7.54 8.38
N ASP A 9 -12.21 6.39 8.98
CA ASP A 9 -11.04 5.59 8.63
C ASP A 9 -11.47 4.38 7.79
N VAL A 10 -10.60 3.98 6.88
CA VAL A 10 -10.80 2.81 6.01
C VAL A 10 -9.57 1.94 5.98
N VAL A 11 -9.77 0.64 5.79
CA VAL A 11 -8.70 -0.35 5.70
C VAL A 11 -8.59 -0.82 4.27
N LEU A 12 -7.42 -0.62 3.67
CA LEU A 12 -7.10 -1.08 2.32
C LEU A 12 -6.29 -2.37 2.44
N HIS A 13 -6.95 -3.50 2.20
CA HIS A 13 -6.35 -4.82 2.28
C HIS A 13 -5.42 -5.08 1.10
N CYS A 14 -4.24 -5.61 1.41
CA CYS A 14 -3.31 -6.09 0.40
C CYS A 14 -2.49 -7.25 0.97
N SER A 15 -2.58 -8.41 0.33
CA SER A 15 -1.89 -9.62 0.78
C SER A 15 -1.29 -10.37 -0.40
N PHE A 16 -0.07 -10.85 -0.25
CA PHE A 16 0.60 -11.67 -1.26
C PHE A 16 0.17 -13.13 -1.11
N ALA A 17 -0.65 -13.61 -2.05
CA ALA A 17 -1.11 -14.99 -2.05
C ALA A 17 -0.02 -15.95 -2.56
N ASN A 18 0.09 -17.13 -1.92
CA ASN A 18 0.94 -18.24 -2.35
C ASN A 18 2.44 -17.88 -2.54
N PRO A 19 3.15 -17.44 -1.49
CA PRO A 19 4.59 -17.23 -1.57
C PRO A 19 5.29 -18.57 -1.88
N LEU A 20 5.88 -18.68 -3.06
CA LEU A 20 6.77 -19.79 -3.38
C LEU A 20 8.04 -19.66 -2.54
N PRO A 21 8.63 -20.75 -2.01
CA PRO A 21 9.85 -20.68 -1.19
C PRO A 21 11.04 -19.99 -1.87
N SER A 22 11.08 -20.00 -3.20
CA SER A 22 12.12 -19.36 -4.02
C SER A 22 11.86 -17.87 -4.31
N VAL A 23 10.68 -17.34 -3.99
CA VAL A 23 10.31 -15.95 -4.25
C VAL A 23 10.47 -15.15 -2.97
N LYS A 24 11.36 -14.15 -3.01
CA LYS A 24 11.55 -13.21 -1.91
C LYS A 24 10.88 -11.90 -2.23
N ILE A 25 10.09 -11.42 -1.29
CA ILE A 25 9.47 -10.10 -1.37
C ILE A 25 10.50 -9.09 -0.86
N THR A 26 10.81 -8.10 -1.70
CA THR A 26 11.82 -7.08 -1.42
C THR A 26 11.21 -5.77 -0.96
N GLN A 27 10.00 -5.45 -1.43
CA GLN A 27 9.30 -4.22 -1.09
C GLN A 27 7.80 -4.34 -1.35
N VAL A 28 7.00 -3.62 -0.56
CA VAL A 28 5.58 -3.35 -0.80
C VAL A 28 5.42 -1.86 -1.06
N THR A 29 4.77 -1.49 -2.15
CA THR A 29 4.55 -0.10 -2.54
C THR A 29 3.05 0.13 -2.73
N TRP A 30 2.48 1.04 -1.95
CA TRP A 30 1.16 1.60 -2.23
C TRP A 30 1.30 2.82 -3.13
N GLN A 31 0.48 2.85 -4.17
CA GLN A 31 0.37 3.97 -5.10
C GLN A 31 -1.09 4.39 -5.23
N LYS A 32 -1.31 5.67 -5.50
CA LYS A 32 -2.60 6.18 -5.91
C LYS A 32 -2.52 6.60 -7.36
N ALA A 33 -3.42 6.06 -8.18
CA ALA A 33 -3.62 6.47 -9.56
C ALA A 33 -4.79 7.45 -9.66
N THR A 34 -4.50 8.64 -10.17
CA THR A 34 -5.48 9.70 -10.42
C THR A 34 -5.24 10.24 -11.82
N ASN A 35 -6.26 10.21 -12.69
CA ASN A 35 -6.21 10.74 -14.06
C ASN A 35 -4.99 10.25 -14.88
N GLY A 36 -4.61 8.98 -14.73
CA GLY A 36 -3.48 8.37 -15.45
C GLY A 36 -2.09 8.63 -14.84
N THR A 37 -1.99 9.43 -13.78
CA THR A 37 -0.74 9.63 -13.04
C THR A 37 -0.71 8.75 -11.80
N LYS A 38 0.43 8.09 -11.54
CA LYS A 38 0.66 7.28 -10.32
C LYS A 38 1.56 8.07 -9.36
N GLN A 39 1.13 8.19 -8.10
CA GLN A 39 1.92 8.77 -7.01
C GLN A 39 2.11 7.75 -5.88
N ASN A 40 3.31 7.70 -5.29
CA ASN A 40 3.58 6.80 -4.16
C ASN A 40 2.91 7.33 -2.89
N VAL A 41 2.25 6.44 -2.16
CA VAL A 41 1.53 6.72 -0.90
C VAL A 41 2.38 6.28 0.29
N ALA A 42 2.72 4.99 0.32
CA ALA A 42 3.47 4.38 1.40
C ALA A 42 4.30 3.20 0.87
N ILE A 43 5.44 2.98 1.50
CA ILE A 43 6.41 1.95 1.12
C ILE A 43 6.78 1.19 2.39
N TYR A 44 6.79 -0.14 2.31
CA TYR A 44 7.39 -1.01 3.30
C TYR A 44 8.52 -1.80 2.66
N ASN A 45 9.72 -1.68 3.23
CA ASN A 45 10.87 -2.48 2.87
C ASN A 45 11.37 -3.22 4.13
N PRO A 46 11.47 -4.55 4.12
CA PRO A 46 11.90 -5.32 5.30
C PRO A 46 13.25 -4.92 5.89
N SER A 47 14.16 -4.39 5.06
CA SER A 47 15.51 -3.97 5.48
C SER A 47 15.58 -2.49 5.86
N MET A 48 14.69 -1.64 5.33
CA MET A 48 14.74 -0.18 5.54
C MET A 48 13.57 0.37 6.37
N GLY A 49 12.57 -0.46 6.68
CA GLY A 49 11.38 -0.09 7.41
C GLY A 49 10.29 0.54 6.54
N VAL A 50 9.47 1.38 7.16
CA VAL A 50 8.29 2.03 6.55
C VAL A 50 8.63 3.46 6.16
N SER A 51 8.15 3.89 4.99
CA SER A 51 8.18 5.27 4.52
C SER A 51 6.80 5.68 4.03
N VAL A 52 6.24 6.74 4.60
CA VAL A 52 4.96 7.32 4.18
C VAL A 52 5.21 8.69 3.57
N LEU A 53 4.72 8.92 2.35
CA LEU A 53 4.97 10.15 1.61
C LEU A 53 3.88 11.18 1.89
N ALA A 54 4.21 12.46 1.73
CA ALA A 54 3.20 13.52 1.78
C ALA A 54 2.21 13.34 0.60
N PRO A 55 0.91 13.64 0.78
CA PRO A 55 0.27 14.21 1.97
C PRO A 55 -0.13 13.20 3.07
N TYR A 56 0.25 11.93 2.97
CA TYR A 56 -0.31 10.83 3.77
C TYR A 56 0.37 10.58 5.13
N ARG A 57 1.44 11.31 5.47
CA ARG A 57 2.35 11.01 6.63
C ARG A 57 1.66 10.76 7.97
N GLU A 58 0.57 11.48 8.26
CA GLU A 58 -0.16 11.37 9.53
C GLU A 58 -1.49 10.61 9.40
N ARG A 59 -1.77 10.09 8.21
CA ARG A 59 -3.06 9.53 7.82
C ARG A 59 -2.95 8.06 7.41
N VAL A 60 -1.78 7.65 6.93
CA VAL A 60 -1.52 6.27 6.49
C VAL A 60 -0.55 5.55 7.41
N GLU A 61 -0.91 4.33 7.78
CA GLU A 61 -0.03 3.40 8.50
C GLU A 61 -0.24 1.97 8.01
N PHE A 62 0.84 1.17 8.02
CA PHE A 62 0.73 -0.28 7.82
C PHE A 62 0.24 -0.94 9.10
N LEU A 63 -0.81 -1.76 9.01
CA LEU A 63 -1.39 -2.42 10.19
C LEU A 63 -0.51 -3.57 10.70
N ARG A 64 0.01 -4.39 9.78
CA ARG A 64 0.84 -5.56 10.07
C ARG A 64 1.90 -5.73 8.98
N PRO A 65 2.86 -4.79 8.84
CA PRO A 65 3.85 -4.84 7.77
C PRO A 65 4.62 -6.16 7.85
N SER A 66 4.51 -6.97 6.81
CA SER A 66 5.22 -8.24 6.69
C SER A 66 5.52 -8.55 5.23
N PHE A 67 6.24 -9.64 4.98
CA PHE A 67 6.48 -10.07 3.60
C PHE A 67 5.18 -10.32 2.85
N THR A 68 4.12 -10.79 3.51
CA THR A 68 2.88 -11.21 2.84
C THR A 68 1.69 -10.30 3.10
N ASP A 69 1.83 -9.29 3.95
CA ASP A 69 0.76 -8.37 4.33
C ASP A 69 1.23 -6.93 4.19
N GLY A 70 0.64 -6.26 3.21
CA GLY A 70 0.81 -4.85 2.90
C GLY A 70 -0.38 -4.00 3.33
N THR A 71 -1.30 -4.52 4.14
CA THR A 71 -2.54 -3.82 4.51
C THR A 71 -2.24 -2.51 5.23
N ILE A 72 -2.89 -1.43 4.78
CA ILE A 72 -2.81 -0.10 5.38
C ILE A 72 -4.18 0.36 5.91
N ARG A 73 -4.14 1.23 6.93
CA ARG A 73 -5.26 2.10 7.29
C ARG A 73 -5.03 3.47 6.68
N LEU A 74 -6.03 4.02 6.02
CA LEU A 74 -6.11 5.43 5.64
C LEU A 74 -7.13 6.11 6.55
N SER A 75 -6.66 7.07 7.33
CA SER A 75 -7.42 7.70 8.41
C SER A 75 -7.92 9.08 8.01
N ARG A 76 -9.05 9.48 8.59
CA ARG A 76 -9.69 10.80 8.37
C ARG A 76 -9.85 11.10 6.88
N LEU A 77 -10.66 10.31 6.18
CA LEU A 77 -10.88 10.45 4.75
C LEU A 77 -11.26 11.87 4.34
N GLU A 78 -10.72 12.30 3.21
CA GLU A 78 -10.95 13.58 2.54
C GLU A 78 -11.50 13.31 1.13
N LEU A 79 -12.16 14.29 0.52
CA LEU A 79 -12.75 14.12 -0.81
C LEU A 79 -11.65 13.84 -1.85
N GLU A 80 -10.50 14.48 -1.67
CA GLU A 80 -9.31 14.34 -2.49
C GLU A 80 -8.71 12.94 -2.44
N ASP A 81 -9.05 12.10 -1.44
CA ASP A 81 -8.56 10.72 -1.35
C ASP A 81 -9.18 9.80 -2.39
N GLU A 82 -10.28 10.21 -3.03
CA GLU A 82 -10.91 9.43 -4.10
C GLU A 82 -9.89 9.09 -5.20
N GLY A 83 -9.90 7.83 -5.64
CA GLY A 83 -9.01 7.34 -6.68
C GLY A 83 -8.79 5.84 -6.62
N VAL A 84 -7.94 5.35 -7.51
CA VAL A 84 -7.57 3.94 -7.55
C VAL A 84 -6.29 3.75 -6.74
N TYR A 85 -6.36 2.96 -5.67
CA TYR A 85 -5.19 2.57 -4.89
C TYR A 85 -4.67 1.23 -5.39
N ILE A 86 -3.37 1.18 -5.66
CA ILE A 86 -2.65 0.03 -6.20
C ILE A 86 -1.63 -0.38 -5.15
N CYS A 87 -1.61 -1.66 -4.80
CA CYS A 87 -0.60 -2.24 -3.95
C CYS A 87 0.29 -3.12 -4.82
N GLU A 88 1.60 -2.89 -4.80
CA GLU A 88 2.55 -3.64 -5.60
C GLU A 88 3.59 -4.29 -4.69
N PHE A 89 3.72 -5.62 -4.78
CA PHE A 89 4.81 -6.37 -4.20
C PHE A 89 5.94 -6.52 -5.22
N ALA A 90 7.08 -5.90 -4.95
CA ALA A 90 8.31 -6.18 -5.67
C ALA A 90 8.89 -7.52 -5.18
N THR A 91 9.16 -8.43 -6.11
CA THR A 91 9.69 -9.76 -5.79
C THR A 91 10.91 -10.11 -6.63
N PHE A 92 11.79 -10.94 -6.06
CA PHE A 92 12.93 -11.52 -6.76
C PHE A 92 12.87 -13.06 -6.68
N PRO A 93 13.14 -13.79 -7.78
CA PRO A 93 13.51 -13.29 -9.12
C PRO A 93 12.32 -13.00 -10.05
N THR A 94 11.08 -13.15 -9.56
CA THR A 94 9.88 -13.19 -10.42
C THR A 94 9.31 -11.84 -10.85
N GLY A 95 9.91 -10.72 -10.43
CA GLY A 95 9.45 -9.37 -10.76
C GLY A 95 8.26 -8.92 -9.92
N ASN A 96 7.59 -7.84 -10.32
CA ASN A 96 6.54 -7.22 -9.51
C ASN A 96 5.20 -7.94 -9.67
N ARG A 97 4.38 -7.89 -8.61
CA ARG A 97 3.00 -8.38 -8.58
C ARG A 97 2.10 -7.30 -7.99
N GLU A 98 1.07 -6.90 -8.74
CA GLU A 98 -0.03 -6.05 -8.28
C GLU A 98 -1.17 -6.91 -7.72
#